data_AF-A0A6D2JBN2-F1
#
_entry.id   AF-A0A6D2JBN2-F1
#
_cell.length_a   1.000
_cell.length_b   1.000
_cell.length_c   1.000
_cell.angle_alpha   90.00
_cell.angle_beta   90.00
_cell.angle_gamma   90.00
#
_symmetry.space_group_name_H-M   'P 1'
#
loop_
_entity.id
_entity.type
_entity.pdbx_description
1 polymer ?
#
loop_
_entity_poly.entity_id
_entity_poly.type
_entity_poly.pdbx_seq_one_letter_code
_entity_poly.pdbx_strand_id
1 'polypeptide(L)'
;MTGHGGDEFLKFQVAEELQTQDLADAVKQMKEKRRFKELLIMVDTCQAATLFNQLQSPGVLAVGSSLKGENSYSHHLDSDIGVSVVDRFTYYTLAFFERLNIYDNASLSSLFRSYDPSQLTSTAYYRTDLYQPNLVEVPVTNFFGSVMETIHTDSAHKAFSSNTSKINSDMPLNQLSEQDLQNADIPNDELNTRSENTQMRADIHEKLENADTVVNHSIPVMVLIVIVSSSLL
;
A
#
# COMPACT_ATOMS: atom_id res chain seq x y z
N MET A 1 -2.03 -8.68 1.59
CA MET A 1 -3.35 -8.70 2.26
C MET A 1 -3.08 -8.94 3.74
N THR A 2 -3.66 -8.16 4.63
CA THR A 2 -3.61 -8.38 6.09
C THR A 2 -5.04 -8.35 6.61
N GLY A 3 -5.33 -9.16 7.63
CA GLY A 3 -6.63 -9.18 8.29
C GLY A 3 -6.82 -10.44 9.14
N HIS A 4 -8.06 -10.63 9.58
CA HIS A 4 -8.46 -11.87 10.24
C HIS A 4 -8.90 -12.92 9.21
N GLY A 5 -8.64 -14.18 9.50
CA GLY A 5 -8.94 -15.28 8.59
C GLY A 5 -8.86 -16.62 9.30
N GLY A 6 -9.00 -17.68 8.52
CA GLY A 6 -8.99 -19.05 8.97
C GLY A 6 -8.74 -20.01 7.83
N ASP A 7 -9.17 -21.26 8.00
CA ASP A 7 -9.00 -22.30 6.98
C ASP A 7 -9.75 -21.92 5.71
N GLU A 8 -9.00 -21.50 4.69
CA GLU A 8 -9.46 -21.18 3.33
C GLU A 8 -10.30 -19.90 3.17
N PHE A 9 -10.27 -18.99 4.15
CA PHE A 9 -10.94 -17.69 4.04
C PHE A 9 -10.17 -16.56 4.72
N LEU A 10 -10.40 -15.34 4.24
CA LEU A 10 -10.02 -14.08 4.88
C LEU A 10 -11.28 -13.24 5.07
N LYS A 11 -11.50 -12.70 6.27
CA LYS A 11 -12.60 -11.77 6.51
C LYS A 11 -12.34 -10.46 5.78
N PHE A 12 -13.33 -10.04 5.01
CA PHE A 12 -13.33 -8.76 4.32
C PHE A 12 -14.36 -7.86 5.00
N GLN A 13 -13.88 -6.76 5.57
CA GLN A 13 -14.70 -5.86 6.38
C GLN A 13 -15.41 -6.61 7.53
N VAL A 14 -16.66 -6.25 7.82
CA VAL A 14 -17.39 -6.69 9.03
C VAL A 14 -18.18 -7.98 8.79
N ALA A 15 -18.63 -8.26 7.56
CA ALA A 15 -19.60 -9.33 7.29
C ALA A 15 -19.24 -10.25 6.11
N GLU A 16 -18.29 -9.87 5.26
CA GLU A 16 -17.96 -10.65 4.07
C GLU A 16 -16.72 -11.52 4.32
N GLU A 17 -16.62 -12.60 3.57
CA GLU A 17 -15.48 -13.51 3.61
C GLU A 17 -14.99 -13.72 2.18
N LEU A 18 -13.73 -13.41 1.94
CA LEU A 18 -13.04 -13.76 0.70
C LEU A 18 -12.56 -15.20 0.83
N GLN A 19 -13.16 -16.11 0.06
CA GLN A 19 -12.75 -17.51 0.07
C GLN A 19 -11.58 -17.76 -0.89
N THR A 20 -10.85 -18.84 -0.63
CA THR A 20 -9.76 -19.33 -1.50
C THR A 20 -10.21 -19.54 -2.96
N GLN A 21 -11.47 -19.97 -3.18
CA GLN A 21 -12.02 -20.18 -4.52
C GLN A 21 -12.25 -18.86 -5.24
N ASP A 22 -12.83 -17.87 -4.55
CA ASP A 22 -13.06 -16.54 -5.11
C ASP A 22 -11.75 -15.88 -5.53
N LEU A 23 -10.72 -16.00 -4.68
CA LEU A 23 -9.38 -15.52 -4.99
C LEU A 23 -8.79 -16.24 -6.20
N ALA A 24 -8.91 -17.58 -6.26
CA ALA A 24 -8.40 -18.37 -7.39
C ALA A 24 -9.09 -18.01 -8.72
N ASP A 25 -10.40 -17.85 -8.72
CA ASP A 25 -11.18 -17.46 -9.89
C ASP A 25 -10.84 -16.03 -10.33
N ALA A 26 -10.67 -15.10 -9.39
CA ALA A 26 -10.23 -13.74 -9.70
C ALA A 26 -8.85 -13.73 -10.36
N VAL A 27 -7.87 -14.45 -9.80
CA VAL A 27 -6.52 -14.56 -10.37
C VAL A 27 -6.54 -15.24 -11.73
N LYS A 28 -7.38 -16.28 -11.92
CA LYS A 28 -7.58 -16.94 -13.21
C LYS A 28 -8.12 -15.98 -14.26
N GLN A 29 -9.16 -15.22 -13.94
CA GLN A 29 -9.70 -14.20 -14.83
C GLN A 29 -8.67 -13.12 -15.16
N MET A 30 -7.86 -12.69 -14.19
CA MET A 30 -6.76 -11.76 -14.43
C MET A 30 -5.72 -12.34 -15.39
N LYS A 31 -5.40 -13.63 -15.27
CA LYS A 31 -4.45 -14.31 -16.16
C LYS A 31 -4.99 -14.43 -17.57
N GLU A 32 -6.24 -14.85 -17.74
CA GLU A 32 -6.91 -14.96 -19.03
C GLU A 32 -6.97 -13.61 -19.76
N LYS A 33 -7.19 -12.52 -19.00
CA LYS A 33 -7.17 -11.14 -19.51
C LYS A 33 -5.77 -10.53 -19.62
N ARG A 34 -4.70 -11.33 -19.42
CA ARG A 34 -3.29 -10.91 -19.50
C ARG A 34 -2.96 -9.68 -18.64
N ARG A 35 -3.57 -9.58 -17.45
CA ARG A 35 -3.38 -8.45 -16.53
C ARG A 35 -2.07 -8.50 -15.75
N PHE A 36 -1.36 -9.63 -15.77
CA PHE A 36 -0.05 -9.76 -15.16
C PHE A 36 0.83 -10.76 -15.93
N LYS A 37 2.14 -10.47 -15.95
CA LYS A 37 3.17 -11.44 -16.35
C LYS A 37 3.50 -12.34 -15.16
N GLU A 38 3.85 -11.72 -14.05
CA GLU A 38 4.16 -12.33 -12.76
C GLU A 38 3.33 -11.64 -11.67
N LEU A 39 2.86 -12.40 -10.67
CA LEU A 39 2.04 -11.89 -9.58
C LEU A 39 2.54 -12.46 -8.25
N LEU A 40 2.87 -11.58 -7.31
CA LEU A 40 3.17 -11.95 -5.92
C LEU A 40 1.97 -11.67 -5.03
N ILE A 41 1.48 -12.69 -4.32
CA ILE A 41 0.42 -12.58 -3.32
C ILE A 41 1.04 -12.81 -1.95
N MET A 42 1.02 -11.78 -1.10
CA MET A 42 1.44 -11.88 0.30
C MET A 42 0.21 -11.82 1.20
N VAL A 43 0.09 -12.75 2.15
CA VAL A 43 -1.06 -12.85 3.05
C VAL A 43 -0.59 -12.91 4.50
N ASP A 44 -1.06 -11.97 5.32
CA ASP A 44 -0.82 -11.93 6.77
C ASP A 44 -2.14 -12.15 7.52
N THR A 45 -2.40 -13.38 7.96
CA THR A 45 -3.60 -13.78 8.70
C THR A 45 -3.37 -15.14 9.36
N CYS A 46 -4.21 -15.51 10.33
CA CYS A 46 -4.30 -16.89 10.78
C CYS A 46 -4.59 -17.82 9.61
N GLN A 47 -3.86 -18.94 9.54
CA GLN A 47 -3.91 -19.96 8.50
C GLN A 47 -3.69 -19.43 7.07
N ALA A 48 -2.88 -18.39 6.91
CA ALA A 48 -2.63 -17.71 5.63
C ALA A 48 -2.28 -18.66 4.46
N ALA A 49 -1.53 -19.73 4.72
CA ALA A 49 -1.14 -20.71 3.70
C ALA A 49 -2.34 -21.34 2.95
N THR A 50 -3.47 -21.49 3.63
CA THR A 50 -4.67 -22.14 3.08
C THR A 50 -5.38 -21.28 2.03
N LEU A 51 -5.22 -19.95 2.11
CA LEU A 51 -5.91 -19.01 1.24
C LEU A 51 -5.48 -19.09 -0.23
N PHE A 52 -4.33 -19.70 -0.49
CA PHE A 52 -3.80 -19.88 -1.85
C PHE A 52 -3.66 -21.34 -2.28
N ASN A 53 -4.36 -22.27 -1.60
CA ASN A 53 -4.43 -23.68 -1.99
C ASN A 53 -5.01 -23.87 -3.41
N GLN A 54 -6.02 -23.07 -3.75
CA GLN A 54 -6.79 -23.22 -4.98
C GLN A 54 -6.21 -22.44 -6.17
N LEU A 55 -5.11 -21.70 -5.97
CA LEU A 55 -4.44 -21.02 -7.07
C LEU A 55 -3.92 -22.05 -8.09
N GLN A 56 -4.12 -21.74 -9.38
CA GLN A 56 -3.72 -22.60 -10.50
C GLN A 56 -3.08 -21.83 -11.66
N SER A 57 -3.09 -20.49 -11.60
CA SER A 57 -2.60 -19.66 -12.71
C SER A 57 -1.07 -19.61 -12.73
N PRO A 58 -0.41 -19.83 -13.90
CA PRO A 58 1.04 -19.77 -13.99
C PRO A 58 1.58 -18.34 -13.86
N GLY A 59 2.79 -18.22 -13.33
CA GLY A 59 3.43 -16.95 -13.00
C GLY A 59 2.98 -16.36 -11.67
N VAL A 60 2.29 -17.13 -10.83
CA VAL A 60 1.83 -16.69 -9.51
C VAL A 60 2.77 -17.25 -8.43
N LEU A 61 3.25 -16.36 -7.57
CA LEU A 61 4.01 -16.67 -6.36
C LEU A 61 3.18 -16.25 -5.15
N ALA A 62 3.06 -17.13 -4.16
CA ALA A 62 2.29 -16.82 -2.96
C ALA A 62 3.10 -17.07 -1.69
N VAL A 63 2.93 -16.20 -0.68
CA VAL A 63 3.52 -16.35 0.64
C VAL A 63 2.50 -15.97 1.72
N GLY A 64 2.44 -16.79 2.77
CA GLY A 64 1.55 -16.62 3.92
C GLY A 64 2.33 -16.54 5.22
N SER A 65 1.81 -15.81 6.21
CA SER A 65 2.43 -15.63 7.52
C SER A 65 2.36 -16.84 8.46
N SER A 66 1.43 -17.77 8.23
CA SER A 66 1.24 -18.95 9.06
C SER A 66 0.73 -20.17 8.28
N LEU A 67 1.01 -21.37 8.80
CA LEU A 67 0.49 -22.64 8.27
C LEU A 67 -0.95 -22.90 8.73
N LYS A 68 -1.58 -23.94 8.15
CA LYS A 68 -2.86 -24.47 8.62
C LYS A 68 -2.74 -24.89 10.09
N GLY A 69 -3.71 -24.49 10.90
CA GLY A 69 -3.70 -24.72 12.35
C GLY A 69 -2.82 -23.76 13.16
N GLU A 70 -2.12 -22.81 12.53
CA GLU A 70 -1.36 -21.76 13.21
C GLU A 70 -2.08 -20.40 13.14
N ASN A 71 -1.86 -19.58 14.17
CA ASN A 71 -2.29 -18.19 14.19
C ASN A 71 -1.20 -17.27 13.59
N SER A 72 -1.61 -16.10 13.10
CA SER A 72 -0.70 -14.95 12.94
C SER A 72 -0.85 -14.02 14.15
N TYR A 73 0.22 -13.34 14.53
CA TYR A 73 0.30 -12.58 15.76
C TYR A 73 0.69 -11.13 15.51
N SER A 74 0.12 -10.25 16.33
CA SER A 74 0.46 -8.84 16.33
C SER A 74 1.79 -8.54 17.02
N HIS A 75 2.32 -7.35 16.75
CA HIS A 75 3.57 -6.81 17.26
C HIS A 75 3.36 -5.33 17.67
N HIS A 76 4.25 -4.79 18.49
CA HIS A 76 4.19 -3.39 18.98
C HIS A 76 2.83 -3.00 19.56
N LEU A 77 2.56 -3.47 20.79
CA LEU A 77 1.44 -2.98 21.59
C LEU A 77 1.73 -1.53 22.01
N ASP A 78 0.86 -0.61 21.62
CA ASP A 78 0.90 0.76 22.09
C ASP A 78 -0.11 0.89 23.25
N SER A 79 0.40 1.22 24.44
CA SER A 79 -0.40 1.31 25.66
C SER A 79 -1.30 2.54 25.70
N ASP A 80 -0.95 3.61 24.98
CA ASP A 80 -1.69 4.86 25.00
C ASP A 80 -2.98 4.73 24.19
N ILE A 81 -2.95 3.92 23.12
CA ILE A 81 -4.14 3.57 22.32
C ILE A 81 -4.75 2.20 22.68
N GLY A 82 -4.01 1.35 23.40
CA GLY A 82 -4.48 0.04 23.87
C GLY A 82 -4.59 -1.04 22.79
N VAL A 83 -3.95 -0.86 21.63
CA VAL A 83 -4.00 -1.80 20.50
C VAL A 83 -2.60 -2.03 19.91
N SER A 84 -2.40 -3.17 19.28
CA SER A 84 -1.19 -3.43 18.49
C SER A 84 -1.26 -2.70 17.16
N VAL A 85 -0.16 -2.06 16.74
CA VAL A 85 -0.13 -1.22 15.55
C VAL A 85 0.25 -1.96 14.27
N VAL A 86 0.86 -3.14 14.37
CA VAL A 86 1.36 -3.90 13.21
C VAL A 86 1.39 -5.39 13.50
N ASP A 87 1.30 -6.22 12.47
CA ASP A 87 1.48 -7.67 12.59
C ASP A 87 2.95 -8.10 12.48
N ARG A 88 3.33 -9.21 13.10
CA ARG A 88 4.73 -9.69 13.11
C ARG A 88 5.27 -9.93 11.71
N PHE A 89 4.53 -10.64 10.87
CA PHE A 89 4.97 -10.94 9.52
C PHE A 89 5.15 -9.65 8.69
N THR A 90 4.19 -8.73 8.78
CA THR A 90 4.29 -7.40 8.18
C THR A 90 5.49 -6.61 8.71
N TYR A 91 5.71 -6.60 10.04
CA TYR A 91 6.82 -5.91 10.68
C TYR A 91 8.19 -6.43 10.21
N TYR A 92 8.40 -7.75 10.20
CA TYR A 92 9.68 -8.31 9.77
C TYR A 92 9.88 -8.24 8.26
N THR A 93 8.80 -8.21 7.47
CA THR A 93 8.86 -7.86 6.04
C THR A 93 9.39 -6.43 5.86
N LEU A 94 8.84 -5.47 6.61
CA LEU A 94 9.31 -4.08 6.57
C LEU A 94 10.75 -3.95 7.06
N ALA A 95 11.10 -4.59 8.17
CA ALA A 95 12.46 -4.57 8.73
C ALA A 95 13.51 -5.17 7.78
N PHE A 96 13.12 -6.09 6.90
CA PHE A 96 13.98 -6.55 5.80
C PHE A 96 14.23 -5.43 4.79
N PHE A 97 13.18 -4.75 4.32
CA PHE A 97 13.28 -3.68 3.33
C PHE A 97 13.99 -2.42 3.85
N GLU A 98 13.82 -2.06 5.13
CA GLU A 98 14.50 -0.90 5.74
C GLU A 98 16.03 -1.04 5.77
N ARG A 99 16.54 -2.27 5.66
CA ARG A 99 17.98 -2.55 5.59
C ARG A 99 18.52 -2.52 4.16
N LEU A 100 17.64 -2.47 3.16
CA LEU A 100 18.02 -2.46 1.75
C LEU A 100 18.15 -1.04 1.21
N ASN A 101 19.15 -0.86 0.35
CA ASN A 101 19.34 0.30 -0.48
C ASN A 101 18.77 0.04 -1.90
N ILE A 102 18.51 1.11 -2.66
CA ILE A 102 18.03 1.03 -4.05
C ILE A 102 18.99 0.32 -5.00
N TYR A 103 20.28 0.24 -4.64
CA TYR A 103 21.30 -0.47 -5.42
C TYR A 103 21.48 -1.92 -5.00
N ASP A 104 20.77 -2.38 -3.96
CA ASP A 104 20.90 -3.74 -3.47
C ASP A 104 20.16 -4.72 -4.38
N ASN A 105 20.84 -5.81 -4.73
CA ASN A 105 20.27 -6.88 -5.56
C ASN A 105 19.77 -8.04 -4.69
N ALA A 106 19.03 -7.72 -3.62
CA ALA A 106 18.47 -8.73 -2.73
C ALA A 106 17.42 -9.56 -3.47
N SER A 107 17.50 -10.88 -3.35
CA SER A 107 16.57 -11.79 -4.04
C SER A 107 15.32 -12.09 -3.21
N LEU A 108 14.24 -12.55 -3.85
CA LEU A 108 13.06 -13.05 -3.16
C LEU A 108 13.38 -14.21 -2.22
N SER A 109 14.32 -15.08 -2.58
CA SER A 109 14.81 -16.11 -1.67
C SER A 109 15.43 -15.54 -0.40
N SER A 110 16.06 -14.36 -0.48
CA SER A 110 16.66 -13.69 0.68
C SER A 110 15.58 -13.12 1.60
N LEU A 111 14.54 -12.52 1.02
CA LEU A 111 13.35 -12.08 1.77
C LEU A 111 12.68 -13.25 2.49
N PHE A 112 12.36 -14.34 1.78
CA PHE A 112 11.63 -15.46 2.39
C PHE A 112 12.44 -16.20 3.46
N ARG A 113 13.77 -16.27 3.30
CA ARG A 113 14.67 -16.84 4.32
C ARG A 113 14.89 -15.92 5.52
N SER A 114 14.52 -14.64 5.42
CA SER A 114 14.63 -13.71 6.54
C SER A 114 13.57 -13.92 7.62
N TYR A 115 12.49 -14.64 7.28
CA TYR A 115 11.42 -14.97 8.22
C TYR A 115 11.89 -16.03 9.23
N ASP A 116 12.05 -15.61 10.48
CA ASP A 116 12.40 -16.48 11.61
C ASP A 116 11.12 -16.90 12.36
N PRO A 117 10.79 -18.21 12.45
CA PRO A 117 9.62 -18.69 13.17
C PRO A 117 9.55 -18.26 14.63
N SER A 118 10.70 -18.08 15.30
CA SER A 118 10.74 -17.61 16.69
C SER A 118 10.28 -16.14 16.82
N GLN A 119 10.65 -15.32 15.84
CA GLN A 119 10.26 -13.92 15.76
C GLN A 119 8.80 -13.76 15.33
N LEU A 120 8.35 -14.59 14.39
CA LEU A 120 6.97 -14.58 13.89
C LEU A 120 5.98 -15.23 14.85
N THR A 121 6.43 -16.14 15.71
CA THR A 121 5.57 -17.04 16.51
C THR A 121 4.62 -17.89 15.66
N SER A 122 4.95 -18.04 14.38
CA SER A 122 4.24 -18.82 13.35
C SER A 122 5.23 -19.22 12.25
N THR A 123 4.82 -20.12 11.37
CA THR A 123 5.65 -20.60 10.26
C THR A 123 5.22 -19.93 8.96
N ALA A 124 6.06 -19.04 8.41
CA ALA A 124 5.84 -18.49 7.10
C ALA A 124 5.95 -19.58 6.01
N TYR A 125 5.00 -19.61 5.08
CA TYR A 125 4.95 -20.60 4.00
C TYR A 125 4.86 -19.92 2.64
N TYR A 126 5.72 -20.30 1.71
CA TYR A 126 5.70 -19.79 0.34
C TYR A 126 5.53 -20.93 -0.68
N ARG A 127 4.57 -20.75 -1.59
CA ARG A 127 4.19 -21.71 -2.62
C ARG A 127 4.76 -21.27 -3.97
N THR A 128 5.55 -22.14 -4.60
CA THR A 128 6.38 -21.82 -5.79
C THR A 128 6.09 -22.68 -7.01
N ASP A 129 5.25 -23.71 -6.91
CA ASP A 129 4.91 -24.63 -8.02
C ASP A 129 4.31 -23.92 -9.25
N LEU A 130 3.63 -22.79 -9.04
CA LEU A 130 3.07 -21.95 -10.11
C LEU A 130 4.04 -20.89 -10.65
N TYR A 131 5.20 -20.71 -10.03
CA TYR A 131 6.19 -19.70 -10.35
C TYR A 131 7.49 -20.34 -10.86
N GLN A 132 7.72 -20.21 -12.17
CA GLN A 132 8.83 -20.91 -12.84
C GLN A 132 10.23 -20.33 -12.53
N PRO A 133 10.43 -19.00 -12.39
CA PRO A 133 11.76 -18.46 -12.13
C PRO A 133 12.35 -18.91 -10.79
N ASN A 134 13.68 -19.08 -10.76
CA ASN A 134 14.38 -19.44 -9.53
C ASN A 134 14.43 -18.23 -8.58
N LEU A 135 13.87 -18.38 -7.37
CA LEU A 135 13.79 -17.30 -6.37
C LEU A 135 15.15 -16.71 -5.96
N VAL A 136 16.24 -17.44 -6.15
CA VAL A 136 17.60 -16.93 -5.87
C VAL A 136 18.02 -15.86 -6.89
N GLU A 137 17.51 -15.95 -8.11
CA GLU A 137 17.86 -15.07 -9.23
C GLU A 137 16.88 -13.90 -9.38
N VAL A 138 15.71 -13.96 -8.75
CA VAL A 138 14.67 -12.94 -8.87
C VAL A 138 14.87 -11.85 -7.81
N PRO A 139 15.19 -10.61 -8.20
CA PRO A 139 15.33 -9.50 -7.26
C PRO A 139 13.98 -9.13 -6.62
N VAL A 140 14.00 -8.69 -5.37
CA VAL A 140 12.80 -8.15 -4.71
C VAL A 140 12.27 -6.91 -5.43
N THR A 141 13.14 -6.14 -6.08
CA THR A 141 12.77 -4.95 -6.86
C THR A 141 11.87 -5.25 -8.05
N ASN A 142 11.81 -6.50 -8.54
CA ASN A 142 10.84 -6.89 -9.58
C ASN A 142 9.38 -6.75 -9.12
N PHE A 143 9.13 -6.86 -7.81
CA PHE A 143 7.79 -6.78 -7.22
C PHE A 143 7.57 -5.53 -6.37
N PHE A 144 8.62 -5.03 -5.72
CA PHE A 144 8.55 -3.90 -4.78
C PHE A 144 9.24 -2.62 -5.26
N GLY A 145 10.00 -2.69 -6.36
CA GLY A 145 10.68 -1.55 -6.94
C GLY A 145 9.74 -0.77 -7.86
N SER A 146 9.79 0.56 -7.79
CA SER A 146 9.23 1.43 -8.82
C SER A 146 10.35 1.89 -9.73
N VAL A 147 10.46 1.28 -10.92
CA VAL A 147 11.28 1.85 -12.00
C VAL A 147 10.31 2.44 -13.02
N MET A 148 9.99 3.72 -12.87
CA MET A 148 9.37 4.47 -13.96
C MET A 148 10.44 4.70 -15.02
N GLU A 149 10.31 4.05 -16.16
CA GLU A 149 11.07 4.41 -17.35
C GLU A 149 10.57 5.79 -17.82
N THR A 150 11.34 6.84 -17.52
CA THR A 150 11.07 8.18 -18.03
C THR A 150 11.53 8.26 -19.48
N ILE A 151 10.60 8.14 -20.42
CA ILE A 151 10.87 8.42 -21.82
C ILE A 151 11.01 9.94 -21.97
N HIS A 152 12.23 10.42 -22.23
CA HIS A 152 12.43 11.81 -22.60
C HIS A 152 11.74 12.05 -23.95
N THR A 153 10.66 12.82 -23.94
CA THR A 153 10.06 13.31 -25.18
C THR A 153 10.81 14.58 -25.58
N ASP A 154 11.46 14.58 -26.74
CA ASP A 154 12.21 15.75 -27.24
C ASP A 154 11.34 16.98 -27.56
N SER A 155 10.01 16.85 -27.42
CA SER A 155 9.06 17.94 -27.64
C SER A 155 8.14 18.10 -26.45
N ALA A 156 7.96 19.36 -26.01
CA ALA A 156 6.88 19.70 -25.10
C ALA A 156 5.54 19.25 -25.70
N HIS A 157 4.69 18.60 -24.93
CA HIS A 157 3.32 18.29 -25.35
C HIS A 157 2.66 19.56 -25.87
N LYS A 158 2.34 19.59 -27.17
CA LYS A 158 1.45 20.62 -27.72
C LYS A 158 0.10 20.41 -27.05
N ALA A 159 -0.18 21.21 -26.03
CA ALA A 159 -1.55 21.43 -25.59
C ALA A 159 -2.38 21.74 -26.84
N PHE A 160 -3.56 21.13 -26.97
CA PHE A 160 -4.45 21.38 -28.09
C PHE A 160 -4.61 22.90 -28.25
N SER A 161 -3.99 23.45 -29.28
CA SER A 161 -4.17 24.84 -29.66
C SER A 161 -5.62 24.93 -30.09
N SER A 162 -6.48 25.47 -29.22
CA SER A 162 -7.81 25.86 -29.64
C SER A 162 -7.62 26.85 -30.78
N ASN A 163 -8.01 26.45 -31.98
CA ASN A 163 -8.13 27.36 -33.10
C ASN A 163 -9.19 28.38 -32.69
N THR A 164 -8.75 29.52 -32.16
CA THR A 164 -9.57 30.71 -32.01
C THR A 164 -9.75 31.31 -33.40
N SER A 165 -10.55 30.63 -34.23
CA SER A 165 -11.14 31.23 -35.41
C SER A 165 -12.09 32.31 -34.91
N LYS A 166 -11.72 33.57 -35.18
CA LYS A 166 -12.50 34.79 -34.95
C LYS A 166 -13.99 34.53 -35.22
N ILE A 167 -14.78 34.49 -34.16
CA ILE A 167 -16.24 34.54 -34.27
C ILE A 167 -16.57 36.02 -34.52
N ASN A 168 -16.98 36.34 -35.75
CA ASN A 168 -17.56 37.63 -36.08
C ASN A 168 -18.85 37.81 -35.28
N SER A 169 -18.91 38.90 -34.53
CA SER A 169 -20.09 39.38 -33.84
C SER A 169 -21.09 39.91 -34.87
N ASP A 170 -22.18 39.19 -35.13
CA ASP A 170 -23.43 39.77 -35.66
C ASP A 170 -24.63 38.83 -35.44
N MET A 171 -25.47 39.21 -34.45
CA MET A 171 -26.93 38.96 -34.34
C MET A 171 -27.48 37.54 -34.06
N PRO A 172 -28.75 37.39 -33.58
CA PRO A 172 -29.34 37.88 -32.33
C PRO A 172 -29.72 36.73 -31.37
N LEU A 173 -29.87 37.08 -30.09
CA LEU A 173 -30.44 36.25 -29.04
C LEU A 173 -31.96 36.07 -29.27
N ASN A 174 -32.38 34.96 -29.88
CA ASN A 174 -33.56 34.19 -29.48
C ASN A 174 -33.87 33.05 -30.45
N GLN A 175 -34.40 31.97 -29.86
CA GLN A 175 -34.91 30.74 -30.48
C GLN A 175 -33.83 29.74 -30.89
N LEU A 176 -33.63 28.73 -30.04
CA LEU A 176 -33.71 27.32 -30.44
C LEU A 176 -34.01 26.48 -29.20
N SER A 177 -34.91 25.53 -29.40
CA SER A 177 -35.73 24.78 -28.46
C SER A 177 -34.98 23.72 -27.65
N GLU A 178 -35.46 23.49 -26.43
CA GLU A 178 -35.17 22.32 -25.60
C GLU A 178 -35.62 21.04 -26.31
N GLN A 179 -34.77 20.37 -27.10
CA GLN A 179 -35.04 18.96 -27.45
C GLN A 179 -33.90 18.04 -27.96
N ASP A 180 -32.65 18.49 -28.12
CA ASP A 180 -31.60 17.61 -28.71
C ASP A 180 -30.35 17.37 -27.83
N LEU A 181 -30.50 17.30 -26.50
CA LEU A 181 -29.47 16.78 -25.59
C LEU A 181 -30.06 15.75 -24.62
N GLN A 182 -30.60 14.67 -25.18
CA GLN A 182 -30.64 13.38 -24.51
C GLN A 182 -29.66 12.46 -25.23
N ASN A 183 -28.55 12.16 -24.54
CA ASN A 183 -27.68 10.98 -24.66
C ASN A 183 -26.21 11.33 -24.41
N ALA A 184 -25.89 11.61 -23.15
CA ALA A 184 -24.60 11.32 -22.54
C ALA A 184 -24.76 11.41 -21.01
N ASP A 185 -25.24 10.33 -20.40
CA ASP A 185 -25.25 10.18 -18.95
C ASP A 185 -23.81 10.05 -18.42
N ILE A 186 -23.35 11.04 -17.65
CA ILE A 186 -22.26 10.91 -16.68
C ILE A 186 -22.77 11.49 -15.36
N PRO A 187 -22.81 10.72 -14.25
CA PRO A 187 -23.27 11.23 -12.96
C PRO A 187 -22.32 12.29 -12.38
N ASN A 188 -22.89 13.45 -12.02
CA ASN A 188 -22.27 14.47 -11.18
C ASN A 188 -22.36 14.05 -9.71
N ASP A 189 -21.24 13.70 -9.09
CA ASP A 189 -21.04 13.95 -7.66
C ASP A 189 -19.54 14.05 -7.37
N GLU A 190 -19.07 15.29 -7.10
CA GLU A 190 -17.83 15.67 -6.43
C GLU A 190 -17.35 17.06 -6.93
N LEU A 191 -18.09 18.10 -6.56
CA LEU A 191 -17.58 19.47 -6.57
C LEU A 191 -17.99 20.18 -5.29
N ASN A 192 -17.49 19.69 -4.14
CA ASN A 192 -17.52 20.47 -2.89
C ASN A 192 -16.41 20.14 -1.87
N THR A 193 -15.49 19.20 -2.13
CA THR A 193 -14.47 18.77 -1.14
C THR A 193 -13.10 19.47 -1.27
N ARG A 194 -12.93 20.40 -2.21
CA ARG A 194 -11.59 20.99 -2.49
C ARG A 194 -11.25 22.25 -1.70
N SER A 195 -12.23 22.90 -1.05
CA SER A 195 -11.97 24.13 -0.29
C SER A 195 -11.51 23.86 1.15
N GLU A 196 -11.97 22.79 1.81
CA GLU A 196 -11.68 22.54 3.23
C GLU A 196 -10.28 21.94 3.47
N ASN A 197 -9.77 21.17 2.50
CA ASN A 197 -8.49 20.45 2.64
C ASN A 197 -7.26 21.36 2.63
N THR A 198 -7.38 22.58 2.07
CA THR A 198 -6.25 23.53 2.03
C THR A 198 -6.06 24.21 3.38
N GLN A 199 -7.16 24.45 4.12
CA GLN A 199 -7.13 25.13 5.41
C GLN A 199 -6.65 24.21 6.54
N MET A 200 -7.01 22.92 6.49
CA MET A 200 -6.52 21.90 7.44
C MET A 200 -5.01 21.63 7.31
N ARG A 201 -4.44 21.75 6.10
CA ARG A 201 -2.99 21.57 5.88
C ARG A 201 -2.15 22.73 6.43
N ALA A 202 -2.68 23.94 6.43
CA ALA A 202 -2.00 25.10 7.01
C ALA A 202 -1.95 25.00 8.56
N ASP A 203 -3.06 24.59 9.16
CA ASP A 203 -3.21 24.47 10.63
C ASP A 203 -2.32 23.38 11.24
N ILE A 204 -2.06 22.29 10.47
CA ILE A 204 -1.15 21.21 10.88
C ILE A 204 0.32 21.68 10.82
N HIS A 205 0.67 22.49 9.82
CA HIS A 205 2.05 23.00 9.68
C HIS A 205 2.43 23.96 10.82
N GLU A 206 1.49 24.81 11.26
CA GLU A 206 1.70 25.76 12.38
C GLU A 206 1.82 25.04 13.74
N LYS A 207 1.07 23.94 13.94
CA LYS A 207 1.17 23.14 15.18
C LYS A 207 2.46 22.34 15.29
N LEU A 208 3.06 21.92 14.17
CA LEU A 208 4.33 21.18 14.17
C LEU A 208 5.51 22.10 14.57
N GLU A 209 5.51 23.35 14.10
CA GLU A 209 6.57 24.31 14.39
C GLU A 209 6.58 24.76 15.87
N ASN A 210 5.40 24.80 16.50
CA ASN A 210 5.25 25.07 17.93
C ASN A 210 5.62 23.88 18.83
N ALA A 211 5.54 22.64 18.34
CA ALA A 211 5.95 21.47 19.11
C ALA A 211 7.49 21.39 19.22
N ASP A 212 8.19 21.67 18.12
CA ASP A 212 9.65 21.64 18.08
C ASP A 212 10.29 22.72 18.97
N THR A 213 9.65 23.88 19.12
CA THR A 213 10.11 24.95 20.02
C THR A 213 9.91 24.61 21.51
N VAL A 214 8.84 23.90 21.87
CA VAL A 214 8.57 23.45 23.26
C VAL A 214 9.50 22.30 23.68
N VAL A 215 9.81 21.37 22.77
CA VAL A 215 10.78 20.29 23.02
C VAL A 215 12.20 20.86 23.17
N ASN A 216 12.57 21.87 22.38
CA ASN A 216 13.92 22.43 22.42
C ASN A 216 14.19 23.31 23.68
N HIS A 217 13.14 23.79 24.36
CA HIS A 217 13.27 24.52 25.64
C HIS A 217 13.20 23.62 26.89
N SER A 218 12.66 22.40 26.78
CA SER A 218 12.55 21.48 27.93
C SER A 218 13.84 20.70 28.20
N ILE A 219 14.63 20.40 27.16
CA ILE A 219 15.94 19.74 27.27
C ILE A 219 16.98 20.55 28.09
N PRO A 220 17.22 21.84 27.82
CA PRO A 220 18.20 22.62 28.59
C PRO A 220 17.77 22.83 30.06
N VAL A 221 16.46 22.88 30.35
CA VAL A 221 15.94 23.02 31.73
C VAL A 221 16.15 21.74 32.54
N MET A 222 15.94 20.56 31.94
CA MET A 222 16.23 19.27 32.57
C MET A 222 17.73 19.10 32.87
N VAL A 223 18.60 19.51 31.95
CA VAL A 223 20.06 19.44 32.14
C VAL A 223 20.52 20.38 33.27
N LEU A 224 19.94 21.57 33.40
CA LEU A 224 20.23 22.50 34.49
C LEU A 224 19.82 21.95 35.87
N ILE A 225 18.68 21.27 35.96
CA ILE A 225 18.21 20.65 37.20
C ILE A 225 19.15 19.51 37.65
N VAL A 226 19.65 18.71 36.72
CA VAL A 226 20.61 17.62 37.00
C VAL A 226 21.96 18.16 37.46
N ILE A 227 22.44 19.27 36.89
CA ILE A 227 23.72 19.88 37.29
C ILE A 227 23.63 20.51 38.70
N VAL A 228 22.52 21.19 39.01
CA VAL A 228 22.32 21.81 40.33
C VAL A 228 22.18 20.76 41.43
N SER A 229 21.48 19.66 41.16
CA SER A 229 21.34 18.55 42.11
C SER A 229 22.64 17.79 42.37
N SER A 230 23.53 17.73 41.38
CA SER A 230 24.86 17.11 41.51
C SER A 230 25.87 17.99 42.27
N SER A 231 25.58 19.29 42.43
CA SER A 231 26.45 20.26 43.13
C SER A 231 26.04 20.49 44.59
N LEU A 232 24.93 19.86 45.03
CA LEU A 232 24.41 19.94 46.41
C LEU A 232 24.65 18.66 47.24
N LEU A 233 25.43 17.70 46.72
CA LEU A 233 25.89 16.51 47.44
C LEU A 233 27.37 16.63 47.85
#